data_AF-L9V964-F1
#
_entry.id   AF-L9V964-F1
#
_cell.length_a   1.000
_cell.length_b   1.000
_cell.length_c   1.000
_cell.angle_alpha   90.00
_cell.angle_beta   90.00
_cell.angle_gamma   90.00
#
_symmetry.space_group_name_H-M   'P 1'
#
loop_
_entity.id
_entity.type
_entity.pdbx_description
1 polymer ?
#
loop_
_entity_poly.entity_id
_entity_poly.type
_entity_poly.pdbx_seq_one_letter_code
_entity_poly.pdbx_strand_id
1 'polypeptide(L)'
;MTRFIMPISEAAELVLDAHERMTSGEVFVLKMPALQIGTLAETMVEEYAPTYGHSVSSIEIDIIGARPGERVHEKLISADECSAARELEDMFVLLPQIDAPGYEAVNYTNAEHVNGEYTSVDAHLLSENEIIELIGSIDGLPK
;
A
#
# COMPACT_ATOMS: atom_id res chain seq x y z
N MET A 1 -9.52 10.05 -4.35
CA MET A 1 -8.42 9.16 -4.81
C MET A 1 -8.02 8.25 -3.66
N THR A 2 -7.56 7.03 -3.95
CA THR A 2 -7.09 6.07 -2.94
C THR A 2 -5.60 5.81 -3.08
N ARG A 3 -4.92 5.66 -1.95
CA ARG A 3 -3.47 5.37 -1.89
C ARG A 3 -3.24 4.19 -0.96
N PHE A 4 -2.34 3.29 -1.36
CA PHE A 4 -1.74 2.37 -0.42
C PHE A 4 -0.92 3.17 0.59
N ILE A 5 -0.96 2.73 1.84
CA ILE A 5 -0.23 3.37 2.93
C ILE A 5 0.53 2.27 3.68
N MET A 6 1.77 2.56 4.05
CA MET A 6 2.58 1.68 4.88
C MET A 6 3.54 2.50 5.74
N PRO A 7 3.77 2.10 7.01
CA PRO A 7 4.87 2.60 7.81
C PRO A 7 6.23 2.36 7.15
N ILE A 8 7.20 3.23 7.45
CA ILE A 8 8.59 3.08 6.97
C ILE A 8 9.22 1.80 7.52
N SER A 9 8.87 1.39 8.74
CA SER A 9 9.33 0.13 9.33
C SER A 9 8.88 -1.08 8.52
N GLU A 10 7.61 -1.15 8.12
CA GLU A 10 7.09 -2.23 7.26
C GLU A 10 7.78 -2.24 5.90
N ALA A 11 8.13 -1.07 5.35
CA ALA A 11 8.87 -0.99 4.09
C ALA A 11 10.29 -1.54 4.23
N ALA A 12 10.94 -1.30 5.36
CA ALA A 12 12.25 -1.88 5.66
C ALA A 12 12.16 -3.39 5.88
N GLU A 13 11.14 -3.87 6.61
CA GLU A 13 10.88 -5.29 6.81
C GLU A 13 10.65 -6.01 5.49
N LEU A 14 9.85 -5.45 4.57
CA LEU A 14 9.66 -6.01 3.22
C LEU A 14 11.00 -6.23 2.50
N VAL A 15 11.95 -5.30 2.61
CA VAL A 15 13.26 -5.44 1.94
C VAL A 15 14.06 -6.59 2.55
N LEU A 16 14.03 -6.74 3.86
CA LEU A 16 14.72 -7.83 4.57
C LEU A 16 14.07 -9.18 4.26
N ASP A 17 12.74 -9.26 4.31
CA ASP A 17 11.96 -10.46 3.97
C ASP A 17 12.18 -10.87 2.51
N ALA A 18 12.15 -9.91 1.58
CA ALA A 18 12.46 -10.16 0.19
C ALA A 18 13.88 -10.70 0.01
N HIS A 19 14.86 -10.17 0.75
CA HIS A 19 16.24 -10.66 0.69
C HIS A 19 16.37 -12.12 1.16
N GLU A 20 15.63 -12.52 2.18
CA GLU A 20 15.65 -13.90 2.68
C GLU A 20 14.89 -14.88 1.77
N ARG A 21 13.82 -14.41 1.11
CA ARG A 21 12.95 -15.24 0.27
C ARG A 21 13.36 -15.27 -1.21
N MET A 22 14.15 -14.31 -1.68
CA MET A 22 14.53 -14.20 -3.09
C MET A 22 15.46 -15.34 -3.52
N THR A 23 15.27 -15.79 -4.75
CA THR A 23 16.22 -16.69 -5.41
C THR A 23 16.94 -15.95 -6.52
N SER A 24 16.19 -15.42 -7.49
CA SER A 24 16.72 -14.59 -8.56
C SER A 24 15.60 -13.92 -9.37
N GLY A 25 15.60 -12.60 -9.42
CA GLY A 25 14.77 -11.83 -10.36
C GLY A 25 13.29 -11.70 -9.99
N GLU A 26 12.86 -12.18 -8.83
CA GLU A 26 11.50 -11.92 -8.32
C GLU A 26 11.29 -10.45 -7.96
N VAL A 27 10.05 -9.99 -8.09
CA VAL A 27 9.60 -8.71 -7.53
C VAL A 27 8.60 -8.99 -6.41
N PHE A 28 8.91 -8.51 -5.21
CA PHE A 28 8.09 -8.67 -4.02
C PHE A 28 7.24 -7.42 -3.80
N VAL A 29 5.94 -7.61 -3.57
CA VAL A 29 4.97 -6.53 -3.41
C VAL A 29 4.12 -6.82 -2.18
N LEU A 30 4.28 -6.03 -1.12
CA LEU A 30 3.52 -6.21 0.12
C LEU A 30 2.03 -5.96 -0.09
N LYS A 31 1.17 -6.77 0.54
CA LYS A 31 -0.25 -6.45 0.66
C LYS A 31 -0.41 -5.37 1.72
N MET A 32 -0.89 -4.20 1.30
CA MET A 32 -1.03 -3.03 2.16
C MET A 32 -2.49 -2.61 2.25
N PRO A 33 -2.92 -2.02 3.38
CA PRO A 33 -4.17 -1.29 3.40
C PRO A 33 -4.08 -0.05 2.50
N ALA A 34 -5.24 0.50 2.17
CA ALA A 34 -5.35 1.74 1.45
C ALA A 34 -6.22 2.74 2.20
N LEU A 35 -6.08 4.01 1.89
CA LEU A 35 -6.93 5.06 2.43
C LEU A 35 -7.44 5.97 1.32
N GLN A 36 -8.56 6.63 1.59
CA GLN A 36 -9.05 7.74 0.77
C GLN A 36 -8.39 9.03 1.22
N ILE A 37 -7.84 9.81 0.28
CA ILE A 37 -7.18 11.08 0.61
C ILE A 37 -8.14 12.10 1.24
N GLY A 38 -9.43 12.05 0.88
CA GLY A 38 -10.47 12.89 1.50
C GLY A 38 -10.64 12.55 2.98
N THR A 39 -10.88 11.27 3.29
CA THR A 39 -10.98 10.78 4.67
C THR A 39 -9.74 11.11 5.47
N LEU A 40 -8.53 10.90 4.92
CA LEU A 40 -7.30 11.29 5.61
C LEU A 40 -7.28 12.80 5.93
N ALA A 41 -7.65 13.66 5.00
CA ALA A 41 -7.68 15.11 5.24
C ALA A 41 -8.70 15.49 6.33
N GLU A 42 -9.89 14.91 6.29
CA GLU A 42 -10.95 15.11 7.30
C GLU A 42 -10.48 14.64 8.68
N THR A 43 -9.96 13.41 8.79
CA THR A 43 -9.41 12.84 10.03
C THR A 43 -8.29 13.70 10.61
N MET A 44 -7.38 14.21 9.77
CA MET A 44 -6.30 15.08 10.23
C MET A 44 -6.81 16.39 10.82
N VAL A 45 -7.86 16.98 10.24
CA VAL A 45 -8.48 18.21 10.77
C VAL A 45 -9.18 17.92 12.10
N GLU A 46 -9.95 16.84 12.16
CA GLU A 46 -10.69 16.46 13.36
C GLU A 46 -9.77 16.16 14.55
N GLU A 47 -8.68 15.42 14.32
CA GLU A 47 -7.75 14.99 15.36
C GLU A 47 -6.86 16.14 15.85
N TYR A 48 -6.31 16.94 14.92
CA TYR A 48 -5.29 17.92 15.29
C TYR A 48 -5.82 19.33 15.55
N ALA A 49 -6.96 19.75 14.97
CA ALA A 49 -7.45 21.12 15.20
C ALA A 49 -7.64 21.42 16.69
N PRO A 50 -8.32 20.57 17.50
CA PRO A 50 -8.52 20.83 18.93
C PRO A 50 -7.20 20.85 19.71
N THR A 51 -6.27 19.95 19.37
CA THR A 51 -4.94 19.83 20.00
C THR A 51 -4.11 21.11 19.87
N TYR A 52 -4.33 21.88 18.80
CA TYR A 52 -3.69 23.16 18.57
C TYR A 52 -4.58 24.39 18.88
N GLY A 53 -5.71 24.19 19.56
CA GLY A 53 -6.60 25.28 19.97
C GLY A 53 -7.45 25.86 18.84
N HIS A 54 -7.58 25.15 17.72
CA HIS A 54 -8.45 25.49 16.62
C HIS A 54 -9.78 24.73 16.71
N SER A 55 -10.84 25.33 16.17
CA SER A 55 -12.09 24.59 15.96
C SER A 55 -11.99 23.81 14.66
N VAL A 56 -12.54 22.59 14.62
CA VAL A 56 -12.64 21.77 13.39
C VAL A 56 -13.25 22.58 12.24
N SER A 57 -14.29 23.38 12.52
CA SER A 57 -14.96 24.21 11.50
C SER A 57 -14.16 25.43 11.04
N SER A 58 -13.04 25.75 11.69
CA SER A 58 -12.18 26.88 11.31
C SER A 58 -11.09 26.52 10.30
N ILE A 59 -10.95 25.23 9.96
CA ILE A 59 -10.00 24.74 8.97
C ILE A 59 -10.78 24.26 7.75
N GLU A 60 -10.58 24.93 6.62
CA GLU A 60 -11.25 24.61 5.36
C GLU A 60 -10.42 23.61 4.53
N ILE A 61 -11.09 22.63 3.93
CA ILE A 61 -10.50 21.72 2.94
C ILE A 61 -10.82 22.26 1.54
N ASP A 62 -9.79 22.69 0.80
CA ASP A 62 -9.92 23.17 -0.57
C ASP A 62 -9.69 22.06 -1.61
N ILE A 63 -10.66 21.85 -2.50
CA ILE A 63 -10.60 20.82 -3.55
C ILE A 63 -10.02 21.42 -4.82
N ILE A 64 -8.71 21.28 -5.00
CA ILE A 64 -7.98 21.84 -6.16
C ILE A 64 -8.08 20.99 -7.44
N GLY A 65 -8.73 19.82 -7.38
CA GLY A 65 -8.79 18.85 -8.47
C GLY A 65 -7.54 17.97 -8.59
N ALA A 66 -7.54 17.07 -9.57
CA ALA A 66 -6.42 16.17 -9.82
C ALA A 66 -5.29 16.88 -10.57
N ARG A 67 -4.04 16.64 -10.15
CA ARG A 67 -2.86 17.18 -10.82
C ARG A 67 -2.52 16.33 -12.07
N PRO A 68 -1.90 16.92 -13.11
CA PRO A 68 -1.50 16.17 -14.30
C PRO A 68 -0.61 14.97 -13.95
N GLY A 69 -1.01 13.78 -14.43
CA GLY A 69 -0.28 12.52 -14.20
C GLY A 69 -0.69 11.76 -12.95
N GLU A 70 -1.56 12.31 -12.09
CA GLU A 70 -2.06 11.58 -10.92
C GLU A 70 -3.03 10.47 -11.31
N ARG A 71 -2.90 9.32 -10.64
CA ARG A 71 -3.86 8.23 -10.72
C ARG A 71 -4.93 8.38 -9.65
N VAL A 72 -6.18 8.05 -10.01
CA VAL A 72 -7.31 8.03 -9.06
C VAL A 72 -7.14 6.89 -8.06
N HIS A 73 -6.71 5.72 -8.53
CA HIS A 73 -6.42 4.52 -7.76
C HIS A 73 -5.05 3.99 -8.16
N GLU A 74 -4.27 3.54 -7.18
CA GLU A 74 -2.95 2.93 -7.42
C GLU A 74 -3.11 1.46 -7.74
N LYS A 75 -2.11 0.89 -8.42
CA LYS A 75 -2.07 -0.54 -8.78
C LYS A 75 -0.80 -1.16 -8.20
N LEU A 76 -0.95 -2.29 -7.52
CA LEU A 76 0.18 -3.14 -7.13
C LEU A 76 0.44 -4.22 -8.17
N ILE A 77 -0.64 -4.76 -8.77
CA ILE A 77 -0.58 -5.79 -9.80
C ILE A 77 -1.40 -5.32 -11.00
N SER A 78 -0.78 -5.22 -12.17
CA SER A 78 -1.46 -4.94 -13.43
C SER A 78 -1.96 -6.22 -14.11
N ALA A 79 -2.87 -6.08 -15.07
CA ALA A 79 -3.45 -7.22 -15.79
C ALA A 79 -2.39 -8.10 -16.48
N ASP A 80 -1.33 -7.48 -17.00
CA ASP A 80 -0.23 -8.17 -17.68
C ASP A 80 0.70 -8.92 -16.69
N GLU A 81 0.69 -8.52 -15.42
CA GLU A 81 1.50 -9.14 -14.36
C GLU A 81 0.78 -10.31 -13.67
N CYS A 82 -0.55 -10.42 -13.79
CA CYS A 82 -1.35 -11.46 -13.11
C CYS A 82 -0.85 -12.89 -13.36
N SER A 83 -0.44 -13.21 -14.59
CA SER A 83 0.08 -14.56 -14.92
C SER A 83 1.43 -14.84 -14.26
N ALA A 84 2.23 -13.80 -14.06
CA ALA A 84 3.53 -13.85 -13.39
C ALA A 84 3.41 -13.84 -11.86
N ALA A 85 2.36 -13.20 -11.35
CA ALA A 85 2.16 -12.99 -9.94
C ALA A 85 1.68 -14.26 -9.22
N ARG A 86 2.20 -14.45 -8.02
CA ARG A 86 1.78 -15.45 -7.04
C ARG A 86 1.26 -14.76 -5.81
N GLU A 87 0.11 -15.18 -5.33
CA GLU A 87 -0.51 -14.66 -4.13
C GLU A 87 -0.06 -15.47 -2.92
N LEU A 88 0.58 -14.79 -1.97
CA LEU A 88 0.88 -15.31 -0.65
C LEU A 88 -0.06 -14.64 0.36
N GLU A 89 0.05 -15.02 1.64
CA GLU A 89 -0.78 -14.45 2.71
C GLU A 89 -0.51 -12.95 2.89
N ASP A 90 0.77 -12.58 2.95
CA ASP A 90 1.28 -11.24 3.29
C ASP A 90 1.70 -10.40 2.07
N MET A 91 1.93 -11.03 0.92
CA MET A 91 2.49 -10.36 -0.25
C MET A 91 2.11 -11.02 -1.58
N PHE A 92 2.44 -10.32 -2.66
CA PHE A 92 2.50 -10.87 -4.00
C PHE A 92 3.96 -11.04 -4.42
N VAL A 93 4.24 -12.09 -5.17
CA VAL A 93 5.56 -12.34 -5.75
C VAL A 93 5.42 -12.47 -7.26
N LEU A 94 6.00 -11.54 -8.03
CA LEU A 94 6.05 -11.64 -9.48
C LEU A 94 7.28 -12.45 -9.86
N LEU A 95 7.03 -13.56 -10.55
CA LEU A 95 8.07 -14.45 -11.02
C LEU A 95 8.73 -13.89 -12.30
N PRO A 96 10.04 -14.10 -12.50
CA PRO A 96 10.73 -13.75 -13.72
C PRO A 96 10.01 -14.31 -14.94
N GLN A 97 9.79 -13.47 -15.96
CA GLN A 97 9.19 -13.89 -17.24
C GLN A 97 10.25 -14.41 -18.23
N ILE A 98 11.52 -14.40 -17.85
CA ILE A 98 12.63 -14.88 -18.66
C ILE A 98 13.16 -16.15 -18.00
N ASP A 99 13.40 -17.18 -18.83
CA ASP A 99 14.04 -18.41 -18.39
C ASP A 99 15.53 -18.12 -18.09
N ALA A 100 15.83 -17.91 -16.81
CA ALA A 100 17.18 -17.63 -16.34
C ALA A 100 17.87 -18.95 -15.96
N PRO A 101 19.09 -19.25 -16.47
CA PRO A 101 19.79 -20.47 -16.13
C PRO A 101 19.99 -20.60 -14.61
N GLY A 102 19.45 -21.66 -14.02
CA GLY A 102 19.55 -21.93 -12.57
C GLY A 102 18.45 -21.29 -11.73
N TYR A 103 17.48 -20.62 -12.34
CA TYR A 103 16.26 -20.21 -11.64
C TYR A 103 15.29 -21.38 -11.55
N GLU A 104 14.91 -21.75 -10.33
CA GLU A 104 13.83 -22.69 -10.10
C GLU A 104 12.78 -22.02 -9.21
N ALA A 105 11.55 -21.87 -9.70
CA ALA A 105 10.45 -21.24 -8.96
C ALA A 105 9.91 -22.10 -7.81
N VAL A 106 10.74 -22.97 -7.22
CA VAL A 106 10.33 -24.05 -6.31
C VAL A 106 9.50 -23.52 -5.14
N ASN A 107 9.89 -22.35 -4.62
CA ASN A 107 9.28 -21.76 -3.42
C ASN A 107 7.85 -21.24 -3.64
N TYR A 108 7.44 -21.01 -4.89
CA TYR A 108 6.14 -20.38 -5.21
C TYR A 108 5.27 -21.20 -6.16
N THR A 109 5.70 -22.42 -6.52
CA THR A 109 4.95 -23.29 -7.47
C THR A 109 3.57 -23.69 -6.97
N ASN A 110 3.37 -23.77 -5.64
CA ASN A 110 2.08 -24.13 -5.04
C ASN A 110 1.19 -22.92 -4.72
N ALA A 111 1.70 -21.69 -4.88
CA ALA A 111 0.92 -20.49 -4.62
C ALA A 111 -0.06 -20.21 -5.77
N GLU A 112 -1.23 -19.68 -5.44
CA GLU A 112 -2.24 -19.34 -6.45
C GLU A 112 -1.80 -18.14 -7.30
N HIS A 113 -2.30 -18.08 -8.53
CA HIS A 113 -2.15 -16.88 -9.36
C HIS A 113 -3.05 -15.77 -8.86
N VAL A 114 -2.60 -14.52 -9.01
CA VAL A 114 -3.45 -13.36 -8.75
C VAL A 114 -4.52 -13.27 -9.83
N ASN A 115 -5.78 -13.29 -9.43
CA ASN A 115 -6.92 -13.21 -10.35
C ASN A 115 -7.33 -11.75 -10.58
N GLY A 116 -6.92 -11.20 -11.73
CA GLY A 116 -7.25 -9.83 -12.11
C GLY A 116 -6.31 -8.80 -11.49
N GLU A 117 -6.51 -7.54 -11.87
CA GLU A 117 -5.70 -6.44 -11.34
C GLU A 117 -5.91 -6.29 -9.83
N TYR A 118 -4.87 -5.88 -9.12
CA TYR A 118 -4.97 -5.52 -7.69
C TYR A 118 -4.69 -4.04 -7.51
N THR A 119 -5.71 -3.30 -7.09
CA THR A 119 -5.69 -1.84 -6.97
C THR A 119 -6.03 -1.39 -5.55
N SER A 120 -5.79 -0.11 -5.25
CA SER A 120 -6.02 0.43 -3.90
C SER A 120 -7.49 0.52 -3.50
N VAL A 121 -8.45 0.15 -4.36
CA VAL A 121 -9.87 -0.02 -3.98
C VAL A 121 -10.23 -1.47 -3.65
N ASP A 122 -9.40 -2.43 -4.05
CA ASP A 122 -9.58 -3.86 -3.75
C ASP A 122 -8.99 -4.22 -2.38
N ALA A 123 -8.14 -3.35 -1.84
CA ALA A 123 -7.54 -3.48 -0.53
C ALA A 123 -8.50 -3.07 0.60
N HIS A 124 -8.12 -3.41 1.83
CA HIS A 124 -8.79 -2.91 3.03
C HIS A 124 -8.68 -1.38 3.08
N LEU A 125 -9.82 -0.69 2.97
CA LEU A 125 -9.88 0.76 3.10
C LEU A 125 -9.99 1.14 4.58
N LEU A 126 -8.98 1.83 5.09
CA LEU A 126 -8.92 2.26 6.48
C LEU A 126 -10.07 3.22 6.81
N SER A 127 -10.72 2.95 7.94
CA SER A 127 -11.64 3.87 8.60
C SER A 127 -10.89 5.01 9.28
N GLU A 128 -11.62 6.07 9.67
CA GLU A 128 -11.05 7.21 10.41
C GLU A 128 -10.30 6.77 11.68
N ASN A 129 -10.88 5.84 12.45
CA ASN A 129 -10.24 5.30 13.65
C ASN A 129 -8.93 4.57 13.34
N GLU A 130 -8.91 3.73 12.29
CA GLU A 130 -7.70 3.01 11.89
C GLU A 130 -6.62 3.97 11.35
N ILE A 131 -7.03 5.07 10.69
CA ILE A 131 -6.13 6.14 10.28
C ILE A 131 -5.49 6.82 11.50
N ILE A 132 -6.27 7.12 12.54
CA ILE A 132 -5.76 7.72 13.79
C ILE A 132 -4.78 6.75 14.48
N GLU A 133 -5.15 5.47 14.59
CA GLU A 133 -4.27 4.44 15.15
C GLU A 133 -2.96 4.32 14.38
N LEU A 134 -3.03 4.33 13.05
CA LEU A 134 -1.86 4.30 12.18
C LEU A 134 -0.98 5.54 12.41
N ILE A 135 -1.55 6.75 12.42
CA ILE A 135 -0.83 8.00 12.67
C ILE A 135 -0.14 7.97 14.05
N GLY A 136 -0.85 7.52 15.09
CA GLY A 136 -0.31 7.42 16.45
C GLY A 136 0.84 6.41 16.59
N SER A 137 0.89 5.42 15.69
CA SER A 137 1.98 4.42 15.63
C SER A 137 3.25 4.95 14.95
N ILE A 138 3.17 6.04 14.17
CA ILE A 138 4.28 6.58 13.40
C ILE A 138 5.15 7.50 14.28
N ASP A 139 6.43 7.18 14.39
CA ASP A 139 7.41 8.03 15.06
C ASP A 139 7.62 9.36 14.30
N GLY A 140 7.57 10.47 15.04
CA GLY A 140 7.82 11.81 14.51
C GLY A 140 6.57 12.63 14.16
N LEU A 141 5.37 12.06 14.29
CA LEU A 141 4.12 12.82 14.24
C LEU A 141 3.73 13.33 15.64
N PRO A 142 2.99 14.46 15.73
CA PRO A 142 2.49 14.95 17.00
C PRO A 142 1.52 13.93 17.60
N LYS A 143 1.67 13.69 18.90
CA LYS A 143 0.80 12.81 19.71
C LYS A 143 -0.11 13.64 20.61
#